data_AF-A0A7X7W1L9-F1
#
_entry.id   AF-A0A7X7W1L9-F1
#
_cell.length_a   1.000
_cell.length_b   1.000
_cell.length_c   1.000
_cell.angle_alpha   90.00
_cell.angle_beta   90.00
_cell.angle_gamma   90.00
#
_symmetry.space_group_name_H-M   'P 1'
#
loop_
_entity.id
_entity.type
_entity.pdbx_description
1 polymer ?
#
loop_
_entity_poly.entity_id
_entity_poly.type
_entity_poly.pdbx_seq_one_letter_code
_entity_poly.pdbx_strand_id
1 'polypeptide(L)'
;MIRNKGRIRRLAAVFAVVFAVISLTATVTYAADPTAVNVIYEETTTHTITKGVTLDNIVRFTKSGWYNLHVLKIDLRQKHISVDTLTNPESFALRTSTLKLAQQSGAVAAVNGSFFTPAGTGYGFPVGGIVKSSELQSVSDNINRYSNSMASFSITTDNEAVLDFWKADLKLVSEESGASVAFQHYNKKSWNDFSEIYVFDRKWGEKAFGATEDMPDMFQMVVDEGVVKRMVSGSPALTIPENGFIVVTRSEGAKKLKSVFSVGDTVRMDITTTPDWKKLKMSVSGSAILVENGVIPSKFSFEASDIKVRSPKTALGISKDGKTLYFVTVDGRQTASLGL
;
A
#
# COMPACT_ATOMS: atom_id res chain seq x y z
N MET A 1 -80.23 -15.11 51.89
CA MET A 1 -80.41 -14.24 50.70
C MET A 1 -79.21 -14.47 49.78
N ILE A 2 -79.51 -14.76 48.51
CA ILE A 2 -78.63 -15.36 47.49
C ILE A 2 -77.48 -14.40 47.10
N ARG A 3 -76.25 -14.90 46.92
CA ARG A 3 -75.48 -14.77 45.66
C ARG A 3 -74.08 -15.41 45.68
N ASN A 4 -74.01 -16.49 44.88
CA ASN A 4 -72.90 -17.06 44.13
C ASN A 4 -71.66 -16.17 43.86
N LYS A 5 -70.47 -16.77 43.99
CA LYS A 5 -69.24 -16.61 43.17
C LYS A 5 -68.28 -17.70 43.69
N GLY A 6 -67.94 -18.78 42.99
CA GLY A 6 -67.40 -18.86 41.63
C GLY A 6 -65.96 -19.40 41.74
N ARG A 7 -65.80 -20.73 41.66
CA ARG A 7 -64.51 -21.45 41.72
C ARG A 7 -63.61 -21.04 40.54
N ILE A 8 -62.34 -20.71 40.81
CA ILE A 8 -61.28 -20.70 39.80
C ILE A 8 -60.19 -21.67 40.27
N ARG A 9 -60.14 -22.84 39.64
CA ARG A 9 -59.01 -23.79 39.73
C ARG A 9 -57.88 -23.25 38.87
N ARG A 10 -56.70 -23.07 39.46
CA ARG A 10 -55.46 -22.74 38.75
C ARG A 10 -55.03 -23.95 37.93
N LEU A 11 -55.11 -23.87 36.60
CA LEU A 11 -54.33 -24.73 35.71
C LEU A 11 -52.99 -24.03 35.44
N ALA A 12 -51.90 -24.65 35.85
CA ALA A 12 -50.56 -24.27 35.41
C ALA A 12 -50.36 -24.80 33.98
N ALA A 13 -50.27 -23.90 33.00
CA ALA A 13 -49.81 -24.24 31.66
C ALA A 13 -48.28 -24.18 31.64
N VAL A 14 -47.63 -25.34 31.57
CA VAL A 14 -46.20 -25.45 31.30
C VAL A 14 -46.01 -25.34 29.79
N PHE A 15 -45.54 -24.19 29.31
CA PHE A 15 -45.08 -24.05 27.93
C PHE A 15 -43.64 -24.56 27.83
N ALA A 16 -43.46 -25.75 27.26
CA ALA A 16 -42.15 -26.21 26.81
C ALA A 16 -41.81 -25.48 25.50
N VAL A 17 -40.97 -24.45 25.58
CA VAL A 17 -40.40 -23.79 24.40
C VAL A 17 -39.22 -24.64 23.94
N VAL A 18 -39.42 -25.45 22.89
CA VAL A 18 -38.35 -26.12 22.16
C VAL A 18 -37.67 -25.08 21.28
N PHE A 19 -36.49 -24.60 21.67
CA PHE A 19 -35.62 -23.83 20.79
C PHE A 19 -35.04 -24.80 19.74
N ALA A 20 -35.66 -24.85 18.55
CA ALA A 20 -35.02 -25.41 17.38
C ALA A 20 -33.86 -24.48 16.99
N VAL A 21 -32.64 -24.84 17.40
CA VAL A 21 -31.42 -24.21 16.87
C VAL A 21 -31.29 -24.67 15.43
N ILE A 22 -31.88 -23.91 14.51
CA ILE A 22 -31.59 -24.04 13.09
C ILE A 22 -30.18 -23.49 12.92
N SER A 23 -29.19 -24.37 12.92
CA SER A 23 -27.84 -24.04 12.48
C SER A 23 -27.93 -23.63 11.01
N LEU A 24 -28.11 -22.34 10.72
CA LEU A 24 -27.82 -21.80 9.40
C LEU A 24 -26.30 -21.94 9.19
N THR A 25 -25.87 -23.10 8.71
CA THR A 25 -24.55 -23.22 8.11
C THR A 25 -24.63 -22.46 6.80
N ALA A 26 -24.26 -21.18 6.82
CA ALA A 26 -23.93 -20.48 5.59
C ALA A 26 -22.81 -21.29 4.92
N THR A 27 -23.11 -21.92 3.79
CA THR A 27 -22.10 -22.56 2.96
C THR A 27 -21.22 -21.46 2.39
N VAL A 28 -20.10 -21.18 3.08
CA VAL A 28 -19.07 -20.29 2.55
C VAL A 28 -18.34 -21.07 1.46
N THR A 29 -18.67 -20.77 0.20
CA THR A 29 -17.94 -21.33 -0.94
C THR A 29 -16.57 -20.66 -1.00
N TYR A 30 -15.54 -21.40 -0.62
CA TYR A 30 -14.16 -20.94 -0.76
C TYR A 30 -13.78 -20.78 -2.23
N ALA A 31 -12.85 -19.85 -2.50
CA ALA A 31 -12.31 -19.65 -3.83
C ALA A 31 -11.75 -20.99 -4.37
N ALA A 32 -12.43 -21.55 -5.37
CA ALA A 32 -11.95 -22.71 -6.12
C ALA A 32 -11.26 -22.23 -7.39
N ASP A 33 -10.25 -22.96 -7.87
CA ASP A 33 -9.58 -22.66 -9.14
C ASP A 33 -10.57 -22.88 -10.30
N PRO A 34 -11.09 -21.81 -10.95
CA PRO A 34 -12.08 -21.96 -12.02
C PRO A 34 -11.46 -22.57 -13.28
N THR A 35 -10.12 -22.64 -13.35
CA THR A 35 -9.39 -23.24 -14.46
C THR A 35 -9.14 -24.74 -14.25
N ALA A 36 -9.38 -25.29 -13.06
CA ALA A 36 -9.12 -26.70 -12.75
C ALA A 36 -9.80 -27.66 -13.75
N VAL A 37 -11.03 -27.35 -14.16
CA VAL A 37 -11.80 -28.13 -15.16
C VAL A 37 -11.25 -28.02 -16.60
N ASN A 38 -10.32 -27.09 -16.83
CA ASN A 38 -9.72 -26.79 -18.14
C ASN A 38 -8.23 -27.17 -18.22
N VAL A 39 -7.63 -27.68 -17.14
CA VAL A 39 -6.23 -28.14 -17.12
C VAL A 39 -6.11 -29.46 -17.89
N ILE A 40 -5.19 -29.50 -18.85
CA ILE A 40 -4.85 -30.69 -19.65
C ILE A 40 -3.57 -31.31 -19.10
N TYR A 41 -2.61 -30.48 -18.70
CA TYR A 41 -1.34 -30.89 -18.13
C TYR A 41 -0.87 -29.85 -17.10
N GLU A 42 -0.26 -30.32 -16.03
CA GLU A 42 0.39 -29.47 -15.04
C GLU A 42 1.62 -30.19 -14.49
N GLU A 43 2.73 -29.46 -14.42
CA GLU A 43 3.93 -29.87 -13.71
C GLU A 43 4.30 -28.80 -12.70
N THR A 44 4.69 -29.25 -11.50
CA THR A 44 5.23 -28.38 -10.45
C THR A 44 6.62 -28.84 -10.09
N THR A 45 7.60 -27.95 -10.25
CA THR A 45 8.96 -28.15 -9.75
C THR A 45 9.18 -27.27 -8.53
N THR A 46 9.55 -27.87 -7.40
CA THR A 46 9.83 -27.15 -6.15
C THR A 46 11.33 -27.03 -5.90
N HIS A 47 11.79 -25.82 -5.65
CA HIS A 47 13.16 -25.53 -5.21
C HIS A 47 13.18 -24.97 -3.79
N THR A 48 14.00 -25.55 -2.92
CA THR A 48 14.30 -24.94 -1.62
C THR A 48 15.31 -23.81 -1.82
N ILE A 49 14.91 -22.57 -1.55
CA ILE A 49 15.79 -21.40 -1.63
C ILE A 49 16.63 -21.30 -0.36
N THR A 50 15.98 -21.46 0.79
CA THR A 50 16.61 -21.56 2.11
C THR A 50 15.62 -22.24 3.07
N LYS A 51 16.03 -22.48 4.32
CA LYS A 51 15.13 -23.02 5.34
C LYS A 51 13.92 -22.10 5.53
N GLY A 52 12.73 -22.63 5.23
CA GLY A 52 11.45 -21.92 5.30
C GLY A 52 11.12 -21.00 4.13
N VAL A 53 11.90 -21.08 3.04
CA VAL A 53 11.54 -20.46 1.75
C VAL A 53 11.63 -21.48 0.64
N THR A 54 10.52 -21.72 -0.04
CA THR A 54 10.47 -22.57 -1.24
C THR A 54 9.92 -21.79 -2.43
N LEU A 55 10.39 -22.14 -3.62
CA LEU A 55 9.88 -21.63 -4.89
C LEU A 55 9.28 -22.78 -5.67
N ASP A 56 7.98 -22.72 -5.90
CA ASP A 56 7.31 -23.62 -6.85
C ASP A 56 7.27 -22.93 -8.21
N ASN A 57 7.76 -23.61 -9.24
CA ASN A 57 7.48 -23.26 -10.62
C ASN A 57 6.41 -24.20 -11.16
N ILE A 58 5.28 -23.62 -11.58
CA ILE A 58 4.11 -24.35 -12.08
C ILE A 58 3.97 -24.05 -13.57
N VAL A 59 4.17 -25.07 -14.39
CA VAL A 59 3.92 -25.01 -15.83
C VAL A 59 2.60 -25.71 -16.10
N ARG A 60 1.62 -24.96 -16.57
CA ARG A 60 0.24 -25.43 -16.75
C ARG A 60 -0.21 -25.25 -18.20
N PHE A 61 -0.65 -26.34 -18.82
CA PHE A 61 -1.33 -26.32 -20.11
C PHE A 61 -2.83 -26.47 -19.91
N THR A 62 -3.59 -25.55 -20.49
CA THR A 62 -5.05 -25.58 -20.48
C THR A 62 -5.60 -25.58 -21.90
N LYS A 63 -6.92 -25.74 -22.06
CA LYS A 63 -7.60 -25.53 -23.35
C LYS A 63 -7.34 -24.16 -23.99
N SER A 64 -6.99 -23.13 -23.20
CA SER A 64 -6.67 -21.80 -23.71
C SER A 64 -5.21 -21.63 -24.10
N GLY A 65 -4.32 -22.51 -23.64
CA GLY A 65 -2.86 -22.48 -23.85
C GLY A 65 -2.07 -22.52 -22.54
N TRP A 66 -0.80 -22.13 -22.63
CA TRP A 66 0.19 -22.28 -21.56
C TRP A 66 0.18 -21.15 -20.53
N TYR A 67 0.50 -21.49 -19.30
CA TYR A 67 0.79 -20.59 -18.19
C TYR A 67 2.09 -21.01 -17.50
N ASN A 68 2.90 -20.04 -17.13
CA ASN A 68 4.08 -20.22 -16.30
C ASN A 68 3.92 -19.38 -15.03
N LEU A 69 3.82 -20.05 -13.88
CA LEU A 69 3.64 -19.41 -12.59
C LEU A 69 4.84 -19.68 -11.69
N HIS A 70 5.16 -18.72 -10.83
CA HIS A 70 6.13 -18.89 -9.77
C HIS A 70 5.47 -18.54 -8.44
N VAL A 71 5.57 -19.43 -7.46
CA VAL A 71 5.00 -19.27 -6.12
C VAL A 71 6.11 -19.39 -5.09
N LEU A 72 6.57 -18.25 -4.59
CA LEU A 72 7.49 -18.19 -3.46
C LEU A 72 6.69 -18.27 -2.16
N LYS A 73 6.91 -19.34 -1.39
CA LYS A 73 6.29 -19.56 -0.07
C LYS A 73 7.30 -19.19 1.00
N ILE A 74 6.91 -18.33 1.94
CA ILE A 74 7.80 -17.79 2.97
C ILE A 74 7.17 -18.04 4.35
N ASP A 75 7.85 -18.82 5.19
CA ASP A 75 7.43 -19.11 6.57
C ASP A 75 7.92 -18.04 7.55
N LEU A 76 7.02 -17.16 7.99
CA LEU A 76 7.31 -16.08 8.94
C LEU A 76 7.66 -16.56 10.35
N ARG A 77 7.50 -17.85 10.68
CA ARG A 77 7.95 -18.41 11.96
C ARG A 77 9.46 -18.60 12.01
N GLN A 78 10.13 -18.58 10.85
CA GLN A 78 11.59 -18.71 10.81
C GLN A 78 12.25 -17.42 11.28
N LYS A 79 12.97 -17.49 12.39
CA LYS A 79 13.65 -16.35 13.03
C LYS A 79 14.69 -15.64 12.15
N HIS A 80 15.20 -16.31 11.12
CA HIS A 80 16.23 -15.78 10.22
C HIS A 80 15.67 -15.27 8.89
N ILE A 81 14.35 -15.30 8.70
CA ILE A 81 13.70 -14.73 7.52
C ILE A 81 13.29 -13.30 7.83
N SER A 82 13.64 -12.40 6.91
CA SER A 82 13.21 -11.01 6.92
C SER A 82 12.63 -10.68 5.55
N VAL A 83 11.48 -10.00 5.55
CA VAL A 83 10.86 -9.45 4.35
C VAL A 83 10.79 -7.94 4.53
N ASP A 84 11.21 -7.20 3.50
CA ASP A 84 11.24 -5.74 3.49
C ASP A 84 10.99 -5.22 2.06
N THR A 85 10.64 -3.93 1.97
CA THR A 85 10.50 -3.22 0.69
C THR A 85 11.87 -2.87 0.15
N LEU A 86 12.12 -3.19 -1.12
CA LEU A 86 13.34 -2.77 -1.81
C LEU A 86 13.07 -1.49 -2.62
N THR A 87 13.92 -0.48 -2.45
CA THR A 87 13.88 0.80 -3.16
C THR A 87 15.25 1.11 -3.73
N ASN A 88 15.30 1.91 -4.80
CA ASN A 88 16.57 2.39 -5.33
C ASN A 88 17.29 3.24 -4.24
N PRO A 89 18.56 2.93 -3.92
CA PRO A 89 19.29 3.60 -2.85
C PRO A 89 19.79 5.00 -3.21
N GLU A 90 19.89 5.34 -4.49
CA GLU A 90 20.32 6.66 -4.98
C GLU A 90 19.15 7.66 -4.93
N SER A 91 17.97 7.25 -5.39
CA SER A 91 16.77 8.07 -5.34
C SER A 91 15.52 7.23 -5.50
N PHE A 92 14.50 7.57 -4.72
CA PHE A 92 13.17 6.99 -4.82
C PHE A 92 12.46 7.26 -6.16
N ALA A 93 12.95 8.22 -6.96
CA ALA A 93 12.45 8.57 -8.28
C ALA A 93 12.97 7.68 -9.42
N LEU A 94 14.06 6.95 -9.19
CA LEU A 94 14.76 6.18 -10.21
C LEU A 94 14.19 4.77 -10.33
N ARG A 95 13.86 4.37 -11.56
CA ARG A 95 13.48 2.98 -11.86
C ARG A 95 14.70 2.08 -11.77
N THR A 96 14.50 0.90 -11.21
CA THR A 96 15.52 -0.13 -11.13
C THR A 96 14.87 -1.49 -11.27
N SER A 97 15.53 -2.42 -11.95
CA SER A 97 15.02 -3.78 -12.08
C SER A 97 14.98 -4.48 -10.72
N THR A 98 13.99 -5.36 -10.52
CA THR A 98 13.87 -6.18 -9.31
C THR A 98 15.15 -6.97 -9.03
N LEU A 99 15.79 -7.50 -10.08
CA LEU A 99 17.06 -8.23 -9.96
C LEU A 99 18.17 -7.35 -9.36
N LYS A 100 18.36 -6.13 -9.87
CA LYS A 100 19.39 -5.23 -9.37
C LYS A 100 19.11 -4.83 -7.92
N LEU A 101 17.86 -4.54 -7.58
CA LEU A 101 17.46 -4.23 -6.19
C LEU A 101 17.73 -5.42 -5.24
N ALA A 102 17.43 -6.63 -5.67
CA ALA A 102 17.67 -7.85 -4.89
C ALA A 102 19.17 -8.05 -4.65
N GLN A 103 19.99 -7.95 -5.70
CA GLN A 103 21.44 -8.09 -5.63
C GLN A 103 22.08 -7.04 -4.71
N GLN A 104 21.71 -5.77 -4.86
CA GLN A 104 22.23 -4.68 -4.03
C GLN A 104 21.88 -4.81 -2.55
N SER A 105 20.72 -5.43 -2.26
CA SER A 105 20.24 -5.61 -0.88
C SER A 105 20.63 -6.96 -0.27
N GLY A 106 21.30 -7.84 -1.03
CA GLY A 106 21.59 -9.20 -0.60
C GLY A 106 20.33 -10.07 -0.41
N ALA A 107 19.23 -9.75 -1.08
CA ALA A 107 17.99 -10.51 -0.98
C ALA A 107 18.09 -11.85 -1.72
N VAL A 108 17.71 -12.94 -1.06
CA VAL A 108 17.73 -14.29 -1.66
C VAL A 108 16.62 -14.52 -2.68
N ALA A 109 15.57 -13.70 -2.65
CA ALA A 109 14.47 -13.67 -3.62
C ALA A 109 13.77 -12.29 -3.57
N ALA A 110 13.18 -11.88 -4.69
CA ALA A 110 12.39 -10.64 -4.77
C ALA A 110 11.39 -10.70 -5.94
N VAL A 111 10.28 -9.98 -5.80
CA VAL A 111 9.30 -9.73 -6.88
C VAL A 111 9.10 -8.22 -7.03
N ASN A 112 8.57 -7.75 -8.16
CA ASN A 112 8.14 -6.36 -8.28
C ASN A 112 6.96 -6.09 -7.31
N GLY A 113 6.92 -4.89 -6.73
CA GLY A 113 5.88 -4.48 -5.78
C GLY A 113 4.92 -3.45 -6.36
N SER A 114 4.89 -2.28 -5.73
CA SER A 114 3.96 -1.17 -6.01
C SER A 114 3.79 -0.80 -7.47
N PHE A 115 2.57 -0.37 -7.82
CA PHE A 115 2.37 0.47 -9.00
C PHE A 115 3.24 1.72 -8.90
N PHE A 116 3.69 2.21 -10.04
CA PHE A 116 4.38 3.47 -10.15
C PHE A 116 3.92 4.22 -11.38
N THR A 117 3.90 5.53 -11.30
CA THR A 117 3.56 6.38 -12.44
C THR A 117 4.84 6.75 -13.20
N PRO A 118 4.91 6.47 -14.51
CA PRO A 118 6.02 6.86 -15.36
C PRO A 118 6.31 8.38 -15.38
N ALA A 119 7.57 8.75 -15.50
CA ALA A 119 7.99 10.15 -15.65
C ALA A 119 9.15 10.32 -16.62
N GLY A 120 8.96 9.88 -17.86
CA GLY A 120 10.03 9.80 -18.85
C GLY A 120 10.91 8.56 -18.67
N THR A 121 12.01 8.53 -19.40
CA THR A 121 12.93 7.38 -19.44
C THR A 121 13.70 7.29 -18.13
N GLY A 122 13.64 6.13 -17.47
CA GLY A 122 14.39 5.87 -16.23
C GLY A 122 13.75 6.37 -14.94
N TYR A 123 12.68 7.18 -14.99
CA TYR A 123 12.03 7.71 -13.78
C TYR A 123 10.62 7.17 -13.59
N GLY A 124 10.25 6.88 -12.34
CA GLY A 124 8.94 6.37 -11.97
C GLY A 124 8.69 6.55 -10.47
N PHE A 125 7.46 6.91 -10.11
CA PHE A 125 7.11 7.26 -8.74
C PHE A 125 6.05 6.32 -8.20
N PRO A 126 6.28 5.62 -7.09
CA PRO A 126 5.34 4.64 -6.60
C PRO A 126 4.05 5.31 -6.12
N VAL A 127 2.94 4.63 -6.34
CA VAL A 127 1.61 5.02 -5.89
C VAL A 127 1.38 4.50 -4.47
N GLY A 128 0.61 5.19 -3.64
CA GLY A 128 0.28 4.75 -2.28
C GLY A 128 1.41 4.94 -1.24
N GLY A 129 1.18 4.47 -0.02
CA GLY A 129 2.14 4.59 1.09
C GLY A 129 3.23 3.53 1.05
N ILE A 130 4.48 3.96 1.12
CA ILE A 130 5.66 3.08 1.05
C ILE A 130 6.45 3.18 2.35
N VAL A 131 6.70 2.03 2.97
CA VAL A 131 7.55 1.89 4.15
C VAL A 131 8.66 0.90 3.83
N LYS A 132 9.88 1.25 4.22
CA LYS A 132 11.07 0.42 4.09
C LYS A 132 11.84 0.51 5.39
N SER A 133 12.26 -0.62 5.95
CA SER A 133 13.09 -0.67 7.17
C SER A 133 12.53 0.17 8.32
N SER A 134 11.21 0.11 8.51
CA SER A 134 10.44 0.88 9.51
C SER A 134 10.45 2.40 9.33
N GLU A 135 10.78 2.88 8.14
CA GLU A 135 10.79 4.30 7.81
C GLU A 135 9.81 4.59 6.67
N LEU A 136 8.97 5.61 6.86
CA LEU A 136 8.08 6.12 5.82
C LEU A 136 8.91 6.78 4.70
N GLN A 137 8.75 6.24 3.49
CA GLN A 137 9.49 6.70 2.30
C GLN A 137 8.68 7.73 1.51
N SER A 138 7.39 7.48 1.32
CA SER A 138 6.47 8.39 0.63
C SER A 138 5.02 8.06 0.96
N VAL A 139 4.13 9.06 0.91
CA VAL A 139 2.68 8.89 1.04
C VAL A 139 1.96 10.11 0.45
N SER A 140 0.67 9.96 0.13
CA SER A 140 -0.21 11.07 -0.22
C SER A 140 -1.55 10.94 0.49
N ASP A 141 -2.22 12.07 0.75
CA ASP A 141 -3.51 12.11 1.46
C ASP A 141 -4.71 11.71 0.58
N ASN A 142 -4.51 11.60 -0.73
CA ASN A 142 -5.59 11.44 -1.69
C ASN A 142 -5.96 9.97 -1.98
N ILE A 143 -5.03 9.03 -1.81
CA ILE A 143 -5.30 7.61 -2.01
C ILE A 143 -6.14 7.07 -0.85
N ASN A 144 -7.22 6.37 -1.19
CA ASN A 144 -8.24 5.85 -0.29
C ASN A 144 -8.93 6.85 0.65
N ARG A 145 -8.78 8.17 0.42
CA ARG A 145 -9.31 9.22 1.30
C ARG A 145 -10.80 9.06 1.58
N TYR A 146 -11.58 8.83 0.53
CA TYR A 146 -13.04 8.75 0.60
C TYR A 146 -13.60 7.33 0.38
N SER A 147 -12.76 6.38 -0.01
CA SER A 147 -13.19 5.00 -0.29
C SER A 147 -12.01 4.04 -0.27
N ASN A 148 -12.20 2.80 0.14
CA ASN A 148 -11.19 1.76 0.05
C ASN A 148 -11.05 1.28 -1.39
N SER A 149 -9.96 1.69 -2.06
CA SER A 149 -9.71 1.44 -3.49
C SER A 149 -8.45 0.59 -3.69
N MET A 150 -7.28 1.13 -3.36
CA MET A 150 -5.99 0.45 -3.47
C MET A 150 -5.56 -0.12 -2.13
N ALA A 151 -5.56 -1.43 -2.00
CA ALA A 151 -5.02 -2.12 -0.83
C ALA A 151 -3.49 -2.12 -0.87
N SER A 152 -2.87 -2.17 0.29
CA SER A 152 -1.44 -2.34 0.49
C SER A 152 -1.17 -3.66 1.19
N PHE A 153 0.00 -4.24 0.91
CA PHE A 153 0.57 -5.31 1.71
C PHE A 153 1.61 -4.72 2.65
N SER A 154 1.50 -5.05 3.93
CA SER A 154 2.41 -4.56 4.97
C SER A 154 2.82 -5.69 5.90
N ILE A 155 3.99 -5.54 6.52
CA ILE A 155 4.42 -6.38 7.64
C ILE A 155 4.68 -5.47 8.83
N THR A 156 4.07 -5.78 9.96
CA THR A 156 4.23 -5.03 11.21
C THR A 156 5.60 -5.27 11.84
N THR A 157 5.98 -4.44 12.82
CA THR A 157 7.18 -4.66 13.64
C THR A 157 7.14 -5.97 14.44
N ASP A 158 5.93 -6.52 14.64
CA ASP A 158 5.71 -7.82 15.30
C ASP A 158 5.73 -9.00 14.32
N ASN A 159 6.16 -8.79 13.07
CA ASN A 159 6.16 -9.76 11.96
C ASN A 159 4.77 -10.31 11.62
N GLU A 160 3.73 -9.50 11.77
CA GLU A 160 2.39 -9.84 11.30
C GLU A 160 2.16 -9.26 9.90
N ALA A 161 1.68 -10.09 8.99
CA ALA A 161 1.35 -9.66 7.65
C ALA A 161 -0.09 -9.14 7.60
N VAL A 162 -0.30 -7.99 6.96
CA VAL A 162 -1.59 -7.31 6.91
C VAL A 162 -1.87 -6.82 5.49
N LEU A 163 -3.12 -6.97 5.06
CA LEU A 163 -3.68 -6.31 3.88
C LEU A 163 -4.64 -5.23 4.37
N ASP A 164 -4.38 -3.96 4.03
CA ASP A 164 -5.21 -2.84 4.48
C ASP A 164 -5.20 -1.67 3.48
N PHE A 165 -6.13 -0.75 3.63
CA PHE A 165 -6.29 0.43 2.79
C PHE A 165 -5.68 1.64 3.47
N TRP A 166 -4.53 2.07 2.96
CA TRP A 166 -3.81 3.22 3.50
C TRP A 166 -4.60 4.51 3.41
N LYS A 167 -4.76 5.20 4.53
CA LYS A 167 -5.23 6.60 4.62
C LYS A 167 -4.18 7.43 5.32
N ALA A 168 -4.06 8.70 4.96
CA ALA A 168 -3.06 9.59 5.56
C ALA A 168 -3.62 10.99 5.81
N ASP A 169 -3.17 11.60 6.91
CA ASP A 169 -3.34 13.01 7.26
C ASP A 169 -1.95 13.61 7.44
N LEU A 170 -1.69 14.72 6.75
CA LEU A 170 -0.36 15.32 6.62
C LEU A 170 -0.43 16.82 6.92
N LYS A 171 0.34 17.29 7.89
CA LYS A 171 0.34 18.68 8.36
C LYS A 171 1.74 19.20 8.64
N LEU A 172 1.97 20.47 8.34
CA LEU A 172 3.08 21.24 8.88
C LEU A 172 2.51 22.09 10.01
N VAL A 173 3.13 22.04 11.19
CA VAL A 173 2.68 22.73 12.41
C VAL A 173 3.75 23.74 12.84
N SER A 174 3.36 24.98 13.09
CA SER A 174 4.22 25.97 13.75
C SER A 174 4.23 25.67 15.25
N GLU A 175 5.41 25.47 15.82
CA GLU A 175 5.55 25.22 17.26
C GLU A 175 5.33 26.50 18.09
N GLU A 176 5.46 27.68 17.48
CA GLU A 176 5.23 28.98 18.13
C GLU A 176 3.75 29.26 18.33
N SER A 177 2.93 29.00 17.29
CA SER A 177 1.51 29.38 17.27
C SER A 177 0.55 28.21 17.43
N GLY A 178 1.01 26.98 17.21
CA GLY A 178 0.18 25.79 17.08
C GLY A 178 -0.69 25.76 15.81
N ALA A 179 -0.61 26.79 14.96
CA ALA A 179 -1.31 26.82 13.67
C ALA A 179 -0.68 25.79 12.71
N SER A 180 -1.49 25.28 11.78
CA SER A 180 -1.06 24.24 10.86
C SER A 180 -1.53 24.46 9.43
N VAL A 181 -0.73 23.97 8.48
CA VAL A 181 -1.06 23.90 7.06
C VAL A 181 -1.06 22.44 6.63
N ALA A 182 -2.19 21.96 6.12
CA ALA A 182 -2.27 20.63 5.53
C ALA A 182 -1.50 20.58 4.20
N PHE A 183 -0.74 19.51 3.99
CA PHE A 183 -0.09 19.22 2.71
C PHE A 183 -0.56 17.88 2.17
N GLN A 184 -0.37 17.62 0.88
CA GLN A 184 -1.04 16.51 0.20
C GLN A 184 -0.06 15.37 -0.13
N HIS A 185 1.23 15.69 -0.28
CA HIS A 185 2.21 14.79 -0.86
C HIS A 185 3.53 14.85 -0.12
N TYR A 186 3.99 13.69 0.36
CA TYR A 186 5.33 13.51 0.90
C TYR A 186 6.15 12.63 -0.04
N ASN A 187 7.24 13.17 -0.58
CA ASN A 187 8.13 12.49 -1.54
C ASN A 187 7.37 11.89 -2.74
N LYS A 188 6.41 12.63 -3.30
CA LYS A 188 5.68 12.26 -4.52
C LYS A 188 5.93 13.24 -5.64
N LYS A 189 5.93 12.72 -6.86
CA LYS A 189 5.87 13.55 -8.07
C LYS A 189 4.54 14.33 -8.10
N SER A 190 4.65 15.56 -8.62
CA SER A 190 3.50 16.40 -8.94
C SER A 190 2.76 15.93 -10.21
N TRP A 191 1.42 15.96 -10.14
CA TRP A 191 0.50 15.63 -11.23
C TRP A 191 -0.36 16.83 -11.66
N ASN A 192 -0.27 17.93 -10.92
CA ASN A 192 -1.19 19.06 -10.97
C ASN A 192 -0.42 20.39 -11.00
N ASP A 193 0.78 20.36 -11.57
CA ASP A 193 1.69 21.49 -11.69
C ASP A 193 1.91 22.22 -10.37
N PHE A 194 2.00 21.49 -9.26
CA PHE A 194 2.23 22.02 -7.90
C PHE A 194 1.15 22.97 -7.40
N SER A 195 -0.09 22.80 -7.86
CA SER A 195 -1.27 23.50 -7.30
C SER A 195 -1.61 23.04 -5.87
N GLU A 196 -1.16 21.85 -5.48
CA GLU A 196 -1.16 21.34 -4.10
C GLU A 196 0.17 21.62 -3.39
N ILE A 197 0.26 21.27 -2.10
CA ILE A 197 1.46 21.41 -1.29
C ILE A 197 2.19 20.06 -1.22
N TYR A 198 3.45 20.07 -1.67
CA TYR A 198 4.35 18.92 -1.71
C TYR A 198 5.49 19.13 -0.73
N VAL A 199 5.91 18.09 -0.03
CA VAL A 199 7.05 18.10 0.89
C VAL A 199 8.07 17.06 0.44
N PHE A 200 9.33 17.47 0.33
CA PHE A 200 10.44 16.64 -0.11
C PHE A 200 11.57 16.65 0.90
N ASP A 201 12.03 15.48 1.32
CA ASP A 201 13.27 15.30 2.09
C ASP A 201 14.34 14.60 1.25
N ARG A 202 15.48 14.25 1.86
CA ARG A 202 16.61 13.64 1.15
C ARG A 202 16.35 12.28 0.52
N LYS A 203 15.29 11.57 0.90
CA LYS A 203 14.91 10.31 0.24
C LYS A 203 14.44 10.54 -1.19
N TRP A 204 13.97 11.76 -1.50
CA TRP A 204 13.64 12.17 -2.85
C TRP A 204 14.89 12.26 -3.73
N GLY A 205 15.94 12.92 -3.22
CA GLY A 205 17.19 13.18 -3.93
C GLY A 205 17.85 14.47 -3.44
N GLU A 206 18.80 15.01 -4.22
CA GLU A 206 19.54 16.22 -3.84
C GLU A 206 18.68 17.49 -3.89
N LYS A 207 17.81 17.60 -4.90
CA LYS A 207 16.99 18.78 -5.16
C LYS A 207 15.54 18.37 -5.33
N ALA A 208 14.64 19.24 -4.87
CA ALA A 208 13.20 19.11 -5.11
C ALA A 208 12.85 19.70 -6.49
N PHE A 209 11.89 20.62 -6.53
CA PHE A 209 11.49 21.34 -7.73
C PHE A 209 11.53 22.85 -7.49
N GLY A 210 11.83 23.61 -8.54
CA GLY A 210 11.85 25.07 -8.52
C GLY A 210 11.30 25.63 -9.82
N ALA A 211 11.25 26.95 -9.91
CA ALA A 211 10.63 27.66 -11.01
C ALA A 211 11.23 27.29 -12.36
N THR A 212 10.35 27.13 -13.34
CA THR A 212 10.65 26.93 -14.76
C THR A 212 10.00 28.05 -15.57
N GLU A 213 10.26 28.10 -16.88
CA GLU A 213 9.56 29.03 -17.78
C GLU A 213 8.03 28.85 -17.74
N ASP A 214 7.56 27.60 -17.70
CA ASP A 214 6.14 27.27 -17.62
C ASP A 214 5.53 27.49 -16.23
N MET A 215 6.35 27.48 -15.16
CA MET A 215 5.92 27.63 -13.78
C MET A 215 6.79 28.67 -13.03
N PRO A 216 6.75 29.96 -13.43
CA PRO A 216 7.61 30.98 -12.87
C PRO A 216 7.21 31.38 -11.44
N ASP A 217 6.01 31.04 -11.00
CA ASP A 217 5.47 31.38 -9.67
C ASP A 217 5.74 30.31 -8.59
N MET A 218 6.54 29.28 -8.90
CA MET A 218 6.88 28.24 -7.92
C MET A 218 7.47 28.82 -6.63
N PHE A 219 6.89 28.37 -5.52
CA PHE A 219 7.27 28.74 -4.17
C PHE A 219 7.98 27.57 -3.48
N GLN A 220 9.07 27.88 -2.79
CA GLN A 220 9.87 26.95 -2.01
C GLN A 220 10.03 27.49 -0.58
N MET A 221 9.64 26.70 0.42
CA MET A 221 9.98 26.92 1.83
C MET A 221 10.99 25.86 2.27
N VAL A 222 12.20 26.31 2.64
CA VAL A 222 13.29 25.45 3.09
C VAL A 222 13.28 25.39 4.61
N VAL A 223 13.11 24.18 5.15
CA VAL A 223 13.20 23.90 6.58
C VAL A 223 14.44 23.06 6.82
N ASP A 224 15.32 23.54 7.70
CA ASP A 224 16.56 22.86 8.06
C ASP A 224 16.69 22.80 9.57
N GLU A 225 16.99 21.60 10.09
CA GLU A 225 16.99 21.30 11.52
C GLU A 225 15.69 21.77 12.22
N GLY A 226 14.56 21.59 11.53
CA GLY A 226 13.23 21.99 12.02
C GLY A 226 12.93 23.49 11.95
N VAL A 227 13.81 24.34 11.41
CA VAL A 227 13.60 25.80 11.36
C VAL A 227 13.45 26.29 9.91
N VAL A 228 12.49 27.17 9.63
CA VAL A 228 12.36 27.83 8.33
C VAL A 228 13.58 28.71 8.07
N LYS A 229 14.44 28.31 7.14
CA LYS A 229 15.62 29.10 6.75
C LYS A 229 15.34 30.05 5.60
N ARG A 230 14.41 29.68 4.71
CA ARG A 230 14.14 30.44 3.48
C ARG A 230 12.73 30.21 2.99
N MET A 231 12.10 31.27 2.49
CA MET A 231 10.84 31.23 1.76
C MET A 231 11.01 32.08 0.49
N VAL A 232 10.89 31.47 -0.69
CA VAL A 232 11.18 32.16 -1.95
C VAL A 232 10.24 31.75 -3.07
N SER A 233 9.87 32.70 -3.93
CA SER A 233 9.11 32.47 -5.17
C SER A 233 10.00 32.71 -6.39
N GLY A 234 9.78 31.97 -7.47
CA GLY A 234 10.44 32.19 -8.76
C GLY A 234 11.92 31.84 -8.83
N SER A 235 12.43 31.08 -7.85
CA SER A 235 13.82 30.60 -7.85
C SER A 235 13.93 29.20 -8.47
N PRO A 236 15.07 28.87 -9.11
CA PRO A 236 15.40 27.49 -9.49
C PRO A 236 15.36 26.52 -8.31
N ALA A 237 15.36 25.22 -8.60
CA ALA A 237 15.27 24.17 -7.57
C ALA A 237 16.41 24.31 -6.55
N LEU A 238 16.04 24.42 -5.27
CA LEU A 238 16.98 24.48 -4.16
C LEU A 238 17.38 23.06 -3.71
N THR A 239 18.57 22.99 -3.11
CA THR A 239 19.08 21.77 -2.47
C THR A 239 18.28 21.48 -1.21
N ILE A 240 17.80 20.24 -1.08
CA ILE A 240 17.09 19.78 0.12
C ILE A 240 18.11 19.73 1.28
N PRO A 241 17.85 20.27 2.48
CA PRO A 241 18.81 20.14 3.58
C PRO A 241 18.98 18.67 4.02
N GLU A 242 20.15 18.30 4.57
CA GLU A 242 20.40 16.91 5.01
C GLU A 242 19.47 16.50 6.16
N ASN A 243 19.25 17.41 7.12
CA ASN A 243 18.41 17.21 8.31
C ASN A 243 17.10 18.00 8.19
N GLY A 244 16.53 18.09 6.99
CA GLY A 244 15.40 18.95 6.72
C GLY A 244 14.60 18.55 5.49
N PHE A 245 13.75 19.48 5.05
CA PHE A 245 12.86 19.27 3.91
C PHE A 245 12.58 20.58 3.20
N ILE A 246 12.11 20.47 1.95
CA ILE A 246 11.59 21.60 1.18
C ILE A 246 10.11 21.38 0.93
N VAL A 247 9.32 22.42 1.20
CA VAL A 247 7.92 22.51 0.83
C VAL A 247 7.80 23.24 -0.50
N VAL A 248 7.17 22.62 -1.48
CA VAL A 248 7.02 23.13 -2.84
C VAL A 248 5.53 23.26 -3.17
N THR A 249 5.14 24.42 -3.67
CA THR A 249 3.77 24.69 -4.11
C THR A 249 3.74 25.93 -5.00
N ARG A 250 2.55 26.36 -5.41
CA ARG A 250 2.30 27.58 -6.19
C ARG A 250 1.13 28.35 -5.63
N SER A 251 0.96 29.59 -6.11
CA SER A 251 -0.27 30.37 -5.95
C SER A 251 -0.88 30.33 -4.53
N GLU A 252 -2.04 29.72 -4.34
CA GLU A 252 -2.75 29.67 -3.05
C GLU A 252 -2.01 28.89 -1.96
N GLY A 253 -1.27 27.82 -2.31
CA GLY A 253 -0.46 27.09 -1.34
C GLY A 253 0.63 27.97 -0.72
N ALA A 254 1.24 28.84 -1.54
CA ALA A 254 2.25 29.78 -1.07
C ALA A 254 1.65 30.82 -0.11
N LYS A 255 0.44 31.31 -0.39
CA LYS A 255 -0.30 32.22 0.51
C LYS A 255 -0.61 31.55 1.84
N LYS A 256 -1.09 30.30 1.83
CA LYS A 256 -1.35 29.52 3.05
C LYS A 256 -0.09 29.34 3.90
N LEU A 257 1.02 28.95 3.29
CA LEU A 257 2.29 28.81 4.01
C LEU A 257 2.77 30.13 4.63
N LYS A 258 2.73 31.23 3.87
CA LYS A 258 3.11 32.58 4.36
C LYS A 258 2.17 33.14 5.43
N SER A 259 0.95 32.63 5.53
CA SER A 259 0.00 33.04 6.57
C SER A 259 0.26 32.38 7.94
N VAL A 260 1.03 31.29 7.96
CA VAL A 260 1.32 30.49 9.16
C VAL A 260 2.79 30.53 9.55
N PHE A 261 3.70 30.62 8.58
CA PHE A 261 5.14 30.52 8.80
C PHE A 261 5.90 31.76 8.31
N SER A 262 6.93 32.11 9.07
CA SER A 262 7.95 33.11 8.77
C SER A 262 9.35 32.47 8.85
N VAL A 263 10.34 33.12 8.25
CA VAL A 263 11.74 32.71 8.42
C VAL A 263 12.13 32.84 9.89
N GLY A 264 12.71 31.77 10.45
CA GLY A 264 13.05 31.66 11.87
C GLY A 264 12.07 30.79 12.67
N ASP A 265 10.87 30.52 12.14
CA ASP A 265 9.87 29.69 12.84
C ASP A 265 10.28 28.22 12.84
N THR A 266 9.90 27.53 13.90
CA THR A 266 10.08 26.09 14.10
C THR A 266 8.88 25.36 13.52
N VAL A 267 9.16 24.40 12.63
CA VAL A 267 8.16 23.63 11.89
C VAL A 267 8.29 22.17 12.22
N ARG A 268 7.19 21.59 12.71
CA ARG A 268 7.06 20.14 12.84
C ARG A 268 6.26 19.58 11.67
N MET A 269 6.82 18.59 10.99
CA MET A 269 6.09 17.78 10.02
C MET A 269 5.39 16.64 10.75
N ASP A 270 4.06 16.59 10.63
CA ASP A 270 3.22 15.56 11.22
C ASP A 270 2.56 14.73 10.11
N ILE A 271 2.83 13.42 10.13
CA ILE A 271 2.25 12.46 9.19
C ILE A 271 1.66 11.32 9.99
N THR A 272 0.33 11.24 9.97
CA THR A 272 -0.43 10.16 10.60
C THR A 272 -1.07 9.30 9.53
N THR A 273 -0.99 7.98 9.68
CA THR A 273 -1.55 7.02 8.72
C THR A 273 -2.41 5.97 9.38
N THR A 274 -3.28 5.34 8.60
CA THR A 274 -3.98 4.10 8.94
C THR A 274 -3.72 3.11 7.82
N PRO A 275 -3.08 1.94 8.08
CA PRO A 275 -2.45 1.54 9.34
C PRO A 275 -1.32 2.50 9.77
N ASP A 276 -1.01 2.54 11.07
CA ASP A 276 0.04 3.41 11.63
C ASP A 276 1.42 2.98 11.12
N TRP A 277 2.03 3.81 10.28
CA TRP A 277 3.30 3.50 9.62
C TRP A 277 4.43 3.24 10.62
N LYS A 278 4.37 3.81 11.82
CA LYS A 278 5.39 3.63 12.87
C LYS A 278 5.40 2.20 13.42
N LYS A 279 4.33 1.44 13.19
CA LYS A 279 4.21 0.02 13.58
C LYS A 279 4.50 -0.93 12.43
N LEU A 280 4.91 -0.41 11.27
CA LEU A 280 5.17 -1.19 10.08
C LEU A 280 6.68 -1.29 9.86
N LYS A 281 7.15 -2.51 9.62
CA LYS A 281 8.50 -2.75 9.12
C LYS A 281 8.61 -2.40 7.65
N MET A 282 7.58 -2.75 6.89
CA MET A 282 7.54 -2.53 5.45
C MET A 282 6.11 -2.38 4.95
N SER A 283 5.95 -1.69 3.83
CA SER A 283 4.68 -1.58 3.13
C SER A 283 4.91 -1.28 1.65
N VAL A 284 4.19 -1.99 0.80
CA VAL A 284 4.06 -1.75 -0.64
C VAL A 284 2.59 -1.65 -1.00
N SER A 285 2.26 -0.76 -1.93
CA SER A 285 0.90 -0.66 -2.43
C SER A 285 0.62 -1.77 -3.44
N GLY A 286 -0.64 -2.20 -3.51
CA GLY A 286 -1.15 -3.13 -4.51
C GLY A 286 -2.28 -2.49 -5.31
N SER A 287 -3.22 -3.33 -5.76
CA SER A 287 -4.47 -2.90 -6.39
C SER A 287 -5.65 -3.36 -5.53
N ALA A 288 -6.38 -4.36 -6.00
CA ALA A 288 -7.51 -4.92 -5.29
C ALA A 288 -7.11 -6.06 -4.35
N ILE A 289 -7.88 -6.22 -3.28
CA ILE A 289 -7.91 -7.50 -2.55
C ILE A 289 -8.61 -8.52 -3.44
N LEU A 290 -7.88 -9.57 -3.83
CA LEU A 290 -8.39 -10.62 -4.73
C LEU A 290 -9.16 -11.70 -3.98
N VAL A 291 -8.75 -11.99 -2.73
CA VAL A 291 -9.37 -12.97 -1.85
C VAL A 291 -9.33 -12.40 -0.43
N GLU A 292 -10.48 -12.38 0.24
CA GLU A 292 -10.62 -11.96 1.62
C GLU A 292 -11.28 -13.09 2.42
N ASN A 293 -10.64 -13.51 3.52
CA ASN A 293 -11.13 -14.63 4.35
C ASN A 293 -11.42 -15.93 3.57
N GLY A 294 -10.66 -16.17 2.49
CA GLY A 294 -10.81 -17.33 1.61
C GLY A 294 -11.92 -17.20 0.56
N VAL A 295 -12.58 -16.06 0.46
CA VAL A 295 -13.69 -15.78 -0.47
C VAL A 295 -13.26 -14.71 -1.47
N ILE A 296 -13.63 -14.88 -2.74
CA ILE A 296 -13.45 -13.85 -3.77
C ILE A 296 -14.49 -12.75 -3.50
N PRO A 297 -14.10 -11.48 -3.31
CA PRO A 297 -15.04 -10.40 -3.13
C PRO A 297 -16.03 -10.30 -4.30
N SER A 298 -17.31 -10.01 -4.02
CA SER A 298 -18.32 -9.84 -5.07
C SER A 298 -18.04 -8.65 -5.99
N LYS A 299 -17.21 -7.71 -5.54
CA LYS A 299 -16.67 -6.59 -6.28
C LYS A 299 -15.24 -6.32 -5.80
N PHE A 300 -14.31 -6.12 -6.71
CA PHE A 300 -12.95 -5.75 -6.34
C PHE A 300 -12.87 -4.24 -6.05
N SER A 301 -12.01 -3.87 -5.08
CA SER A 301 -11.83 -2.48 -4.66
C SER A 301 -11.17 -1.62 -5.74
N PHE A 302 -10.41 -2.24 -6.65
CA PHE A 302 -9.76 -1.61 -7.79
C PHE A 302 -10.01 -2.42 -9.06
N GLU A 303 -10.65 -1.81 -10.05
CA GLU A 303 -11.14 -2.50 -11.25
C GLU A 303 -10.87 -1.72 -12.55
N ALA A 304 -9.70 -1.11 -12.68
CA ALA A 304 -9.33 -0.43 -13.91
C ALA A 304 -9.33 -1.39 -15.12
N SER A 305 -9.86 -0.93 -16.26
CA SER A 305 -10.11 -1.78 -17.43
C SER A 305 -8.84 -2.39 -18.01
N ASP A 306 -7.72 -1.67 -17.95
CA ASP A 306 -6.40 -2.10 -18.40
C ASP A 306 -5.81 -3.22 -17.53
N ILE A 307 -6.18 -3.29 -16.24
CA ILE A 307 -5.76 -4.36 -15.33
C ILE A 307 -6.53 -5.67 -15.58
N LYS A 308 -7.78 -5.57 -16.05
CA LYS A 308 -8.65 -6.72 -16.36
C LYS A 308 -8.24 -7.46 -17.64
N VAL A 309 -7.37 -6.87 -18.46
CA VAL A 309 -6.86 -7.53 -19.67
C VAL A 309 -5.83 -8.58 -19.29
N ARG A 310 -5.87 -9.71 -20.00
CA ARG A 310 -4.90 -10.79 -19.87
C ARG A 310 -3.47 -10.24 -19.95
N SER A 311 -2.69 -10.40 -18.89
CA SER A 311 -1.34 -9.84 -18.80
C SER A 311 -0.50 -10.55 -17.73
N PRO A 312 0.84 -10.33 -17.69
CA PRO A 312 1.64 -10.80 -16.57
C PRO A 312 1.14 -10.17 -15.27
N LYS A 313 1.11 -10.94 -14.19
CA LYS A 313 0.62 -10.49 -12.89
C LYS A 313 1.60 -10.84 -11.78
N THR A 314 1.65 -9.99 -10.76
CA THR A 314 2.30 -10.27 -9.48
C THR A 314 1.27 -10.07 -8.37
N ALA A 315 1.16 -11.02 -7.45
CA ALA A 315 0.25 -10.97 -6.32
C ALA A 315 0.96 -11.37 -5.03
N LEU A 316 0.50 -10.81 -3.92
CA LEU A 316 0.97 -11.14 -2.57
C LEU A 316 -0.22 -11.70 -1.79
N GLY A 317 0.01 -12.80 -1.07
CA GLY A 317 -1.02 -13.49 -0.31
C GLY A 317 -0.54 -13.86 1.08
N ILE A 318 -1.50 -14.04 1.99
CA ILE A 318 -1.27 -14.44 3.37
C ILE A 318 -2.13 -15.67 3.64
N SER A 319 -1.53 -16.70 4.22
CA SER A 319 -2.23 -17.90 4.69
C SER A 319 -3.22 -17.59 5.82
N LYS A 320 -4.19 -18.49 6.03
CA LYS A 320 -5.25 -18.34 7.05
C LYS A 320 -4.71 -18.11 8.47
N ASP A 321 -3.57 -18.72 8.82
CA ASP A 321 -2.95 -18.57 10.14
C ASP A 321 -2.01 -17.34 10.24
N GLY A 322 -1.84 -16.59 9.15
CA GLY A 322 -0.96 -15.43 9.06
C GLY A 322 0.53 -15.76 9.06
N LYS A 323 0.91 -17.05 9.02
CA LYS A 323 2.31 -17.48 9.21
C LYS A 323 3.07 -17.77 7.94
N THR A 324 2.37 -17.97 6.82
CA THR A 324 2.97 -18.15 5.49
C THR A 324 2.57 -17.01 4.57
N LEU A 325 3.57 -16.38 3.92
CA LEU A 325 3.37 -15.48 2.80
C LEU A 325 3.50 -16.22 1.47
N TYR A 326 2.78 -15.73 0.46
CA TYR A 326 2.85 -16.18 -0.92
C TYR A 326 3.20 -14.99 -1.81
N PHE A 327 4.35 -15.03 -2.48
CA PHE A 327 4.61 -14.13 -3.60
C PHE A 327 4.40 -14.91 -4.88
N VAL A 328 3.42 -14.49 -5.67
CA VAL A 328 2.99 -15.20 -6.87
C VAL A 328 3.28 -14.32 -8.08
N THR A 329 3.99 -14.86 -9.06
CA THR A 329 4.08 -14.24 -10.38
C THR A 329 3.47 -15.16 -11.43
N VAL A 330 2.87 -14.57 -12.45
CA VAL A 330 2.42 -15.27 -13.65
C VAL A 330 3.00 -14.52 -14.84
N ASP A 331 3.80 -15.21 -15.66
CA ASP A 331 4.34 -14.64 -16.87
C ASP A 331 3.21 -14.39 -17.88
N GLY A 332 3.43 -13.50 -18.85
CA GLY A 332 2.39 -13.15 -19.82
C GLY A 332 2.96 -12.53 -21.08
N ARG A 333 2.11 -12.29 -22.08
CA ARG A 333 2.46 -11.69 -23.37
C ARG A 333 3.50 -12.51 -24.17
N GLN A 334 3.58 -13.81 -23.92
CA GLN A 334 4.46 -14.72 -24.65
C GLN A 334 3.77 -16.07 -24.90
N THR A 335 4.23 -16.83 -25.89
CA THR A 335 3.62 -18.14 -26.23
C THR A 335 3.73 -19.15 -25.09
N ALA A 336 4.81 -19.06 -24.31
CA ALA A 336 5.06 -19.91 -23.13
C ALA A 336 4.19 -19.55 -21.91
N SER A 337 3.56 -18.37 -21.90
CA SER A 337 2.61 -17.99 -20.85
C SER A 337 1.70 -16.87 -21.31
N LEU A 338 0.40 -17.14 -21.31
CA LEU A 338 -0.59 -16.20 -21.80
C LEU A 338 -0.82 -15.02 -20.85
N GLY A 339 -0.56 -15.21 -19.54
CA GLY A 339 -0.95 -14.28 -18.48
C GLY A 339 -2.38 -14.52 -18.00
N LEU A 340 -2.76 -13.87 -16.89
CA LEU A 340 -4.12 -13.91 -16.32
C LEU A 340 -4.92 -12.67 -16.68
#